data_AF-A0A7J4BEH3-F1
#
_entry.id   AF-A0A7J4BEH3-F1
#
_cell.length_a   1.000
_cell.length_b   1.000
_cell.length_c   1.000
_cell.angle_alpha   90.00
_cell.angle_beta   90.00
_cell.angle_gamma   90.00
#
_symmetry.space_group_name_H-M   'P 1'
#
loop_
_entity.id
_entity.type
_entity.pdbx_description
1 polymer ?
#
loop_
_entity_poly.entity_id
_entity_poly.type
_entity_poly.pdbx_seq_one_letter_code
_entity_poly.pdbx_strand_id
1 'polypeptide(L)'
;MENPKRRAFIVSFDIHTQSLSVSERCKFFEGLYGRQQVIKRQNKVYAYRRTGLLDMVEHIRIANSAFIVMEQHMKEIEKFFEEWEKKVDVQTIPVILEGEGEEKQKRNRGEVIL
;
A
#
# COMPACT_ATOMS: atom_id res chain seq x y z
N MET A 1 25.04 -20.78 7.88
CA MET A 1 24.75 -19.45 8.44
C MET A 1 23.25 -19.39 8.67
N GLU A 2 22.82 -19.09 9.90
CA GLU A 2 21.41 -18.98 10.26
C GLU A 2 20.85 -17.69 9.64
N ASN A 3 19.73 -17.77 8.92
CA ASN A 3 19.13 -16.59 8.30
C ASN A 3 18.53 -15.67 9.37
N PRO A 4 18.70 -14.34 9.25
CA PRO A 4 18.11 -13.41 10.22
C PRO A 4 16.59 -13.51 10.17
N LYS A 5 15.98 -13.95 11.27
CA LYS A 5 14.52 -13.97 11.44
C LYS A 5 14.04 -12.54 11.61
N ARG A 6 13.15 -12.09 10.73
CA ARG A 6 12.58 -10.74 10.80
C ARG A 6 11.13 -10.81 11.23
N ARG A 7 10.73 -9.92 12.14
CA ARG A 7 9.34 -9.78 12.58
C ARG A 7 8.57 -8.92 11.59
N ALA A 8 7.41 -9.40 11.19
CA ALA A 8 6.51 -8.71 10.29
C ALA A 8 5.06 -9.00 10.68
N PHE A 9 4.14 -8.32 10.01
CA PHE A 9 2.71 -8.50 10.20
C PHE A 9 2.04 -8.67 8.85
N ILE A 10 1.19 -9.67 8.73
CA ILE A 10 0.17 -9.66 7.67
C ILE A 10 -0.90 -8.68 8.13
N VAL A 11 -1.19 -7.70 7.30
CA VAL A 11 -2.27 -6.74 7.48
C VAL A 11 -3.31 -7.04 6.41
N SER A 12 -4.53 -7.35 6.83
CA SER A 12 -5.69 -7.45 5.95
C SER A 12 -6.74 -6.42 6.36
N PHE A 13 -7.51 -5.94 5.39
CA PHE A 13 -8.54 -4.95 5.65
C PHE A 13 -9.79 -5.19 4.80
N ASP A 14 -10.94 -4.76 5.31
CA ASP A 14 -12.19 -4.71 4.57
C ASP A 14 -12.82 -3.32 4.67
N ILE A 15 -13.33 -2.83 3.54
CA ILE A 15 -13.91 -1.50 3.43
C ILE A 15 -15.42 -1.62 3.46
N HIS A 16 -16.08 -0.96 4.41
CA HIS A 16 -17.55 -0.92 4.46
C HIS A 16 -18.07 -0.05 3.33
N THR A 17 -18.39 -0.66 2.18
CA THR A 17 -18.78 0.07 0.97
C THR A 17 -20.03 0.93 1.14
N GLN A 18 -20.89 0.60 2.11
CA GLN A 18 -22.09 1.38 2.45
C GLN A 18 -21.75 2.64 3.26
N SER A 19 -20.67 2.60 4.04
CA SER A 19 -20.20 3.69 4.92
C SER A 19 -19.31 4.70 4.20
N LEU A 20 -18.85 4.37 2.99
CA LEU A 20 -17.92 5.19 2.21
C LEU A 20 -18.49 5.54 0.83
N SER A 21 -18.50 6.84 0.54
CA SER A 21 -18.76 7.35 -0.80
C SER A 21 -17.69 6.87 -1.78
N VAL A 22 -18.00 6.90 -3.08
CA VAL A 22 -17.03 6.56 -4.15
C VAL A 22 -15.76 7.41 -4.02
N SER A 23 -15.91 8.70 -3.71
CA SER A 23 -14.78 9.62 -3.53
C SER A 23 -13.90 9.22 -2.35
N GLU A 24 -14.49 8.84 -1.23
CA GLU A 24 -13.73 8.39 -0.06
C GLU A 24 -13.02 7.05 -0.31
N ARG A 25 -13.67 6.10 -0.99
CA ARG A 25 -13.01 4.85 -1.40
C ARG A 25 -11.80 5.12 -2.28
N CYS A 26 -11.93 6.02 -3.25
CA CYS A 26 -10.80 6.45 -4.07
C CYS A 26 -9.70 7.06 -3.19
N LYS A 27 -10.03 7.99 -2.28
CA LYS A 27 -9.03 8.60 -1.37
C LYS A 27 -8.33 7.55 -0.50
N PHE A 28 -9.05 6.55 0.01
CA PHE A 28 -8.46 5.46 0.78
C PHE A 28 -7.43 4.70 -0.05
N PHE A 29 -7.80 4.22 -1.24
CA PHE A 29 -6.89 3.46 -2.10
C PHE A 29 -5.74 4.30 -2.63
N GLU A 30 -5.99 5.56 -2.98
CA GLU A 30 -4.95 6.50 -3.41
C GLU A 30 -3.98 6.84 -2.26
N GLY A 31 -4.47 6.91 -1.03
CA GLY A 31 -3.64 7.12 0.17
C GLY A 31 -2.79 5.89 0.49
N LEU A 32 -3.37 4.69 0.40
CA LEU A 32 -2.67 3.45 0.69
C LEU A 32 -1.65 3.09 -0.40
N TYR A 33 -2.10 3.07 -1.65
CA TYR A 33 -1.32 2.59 -2.80
C TYR A 33 -0.70 3.69 -3.63
N GLY A 34 -1.02 4.96 -3.44
CA GLY A 34 -0.57 6.06 -4.30
C GLY A 34 -1.34 6.11 -5.62
N ARG A 35 -1.15 7.18 -6.41
CA ARG A 35 -1.81 7.33 -7.73
C ARG A 35 -0.94 7.99 -8.78
N GLN A 36 -1.23 7.72 -10.05
CA GLN A 36 -0.66 8.47 -11.16
C GLN A 36 -1.56 9.65 -11.49
N GLN A 37 -1.00 10.86 -11.42
CA GLN A 37 -1.66 12.10 -11.78
C GLN A 37 -1.19 12.51 -13.18
N VAL A 38 -2.09 12.52 -14.14
CA VAL A 38 -1.81 12.94 -15.52
C VAL A 38 -2.37 14.34 -15.75
N ILE A 39 -1.50 15.28 -16.12
CA ILE A 39 -1.84 16.67 -16.43
C ILE A 39 -1.65 16.88 -17.93
N LYS A 40 -2.73 17.20 -18.63
CA LYS A 40 -2.68 17.63 -20.04
C LYS A 40 -2.60 19.15 -20.09
N ARG A 41 -1.55 19.70 -20.67
CA ARG A 41 -1.42 21.15 -20.93
C ARG A 41 -1.02 21.37 -22.38
N GLN A 42 -1.86 22.08 -23.12
CA GLN A 42 -1.71 22.26 -24.57
C GLN A 42 -1.56 20.89 -25.27
N ASN A 43 -0.44 20.66 -25.95
CA ASN A 43 -0.09 19.40 -26.64
C ASN A 43 0.87 18.51 -25.84
N LYS A 44 1.03 18.73 -24.54
CA LYS A 44 1.92 17.94 -23.68
C LYS A 44 1.16 17.22 -22.58
N VAL A 45 1.58 15.98 -22.31
CA VAL A 45 1.07 15.14 -21.23
C VAL A 45 2.17 14.97 -20.20
N TYR A 46 1.90 15.40 -18.96
CA TYR A 46 2.81 15.25 -17.83
C TYR A 46 2.23 14.24 -16.87
N ALA A 47 2.99 13.18 -16.57
CA ALA A 47 2.59 12.17 -15.58
C ALA A 47 3.44 12.32 -14.32
N TYR A 48 2.78 12.49 -13.18
CA TYR A 48 3.39 12.58 -11.86
C TYR A 48 2.89 11.43 -10.99
N ARG A 49 3.80 10.77 -10.29
CA ARG A 49 3.44 9.76 -9.29
C ARG A 49 3.23 10.44 -7.94
N ARG A 50 2.03 10.34 -7.38
CA ARG A 50 1.75 10.65 -5.97
C ARG A 50 1.97 9.37 -5.17
N THR A 51 2.90 9.41 -4.21
CA THR A 51 3.23 8.28 -3.35
C THR A 51 2.11 7.98 -2.37
N GLY A 52 1.80 6.70 -2.18
CA GLY A 52 0.96 6.23 -1.08
C GLY A 52 1.79 5.79 0.11
N LEU A 53 1.13 5.37 1.19
CA LEU A 53 1.76 4.82 2.39
C LEU A 53 2.67 3.65 2.04
N LEU A 54 2.19 2.70 1.23
CA LEU A 54 2.95 1.52 0.85
C LEU A 54 4.14 1.84 -0.07
N ASP A 55 4.17 3.00 -0.74
CA ASP A 55 5.38 3.42 -1.48
C ASP A 55 6.52 3.86 -0.52
N MET A 56 6.23 4.11 0.77
CA MET A 56 7.17 4.64 1.75
C MET A 56 7.66 3.61 2.78
N VAL A 57 7.02 2.44 2.85
CA VAL A 57 7.34 1.39 3.83
C VAL A 57 7.76 0.09 3.15
N GLU A 58 8.68 -0.64 3.77
CA GLU A 58 9.04 -1.99 3.34
C GLU A 58 7.84 -2.93 3.53
N HIS A 59 7.31 -3.45 2.44
CA HIS A 59 6.12 -4.30 2.44
C HIS A 59 6.15 -5.32 1.29
N ILE A 60 5.37 -6.40 1.45
CA ILE A 60 5.11 -7.40 0.42
C ILE A 60 3.61 -7.42 0.16
N ARG A 61 3.17 -7.10 -1.04
CA ARG A 61 1.74 -7.16 -1.38
C ARG A 61 1.30 -8.61 -1.58
N ILE A 62 0.26 -9.04 -0.86
CA ILE A 62 -0.34 -10.37 -1.02
C ILE A 62 -1.59 -10.27 -1.92
N ALA A 63 -2.43 -9.26 -1.68
CA ALA A 63 -3.69 -9.04 -2.40
C ALA A 63 -4.01 -7.52 -2.48
N ASN A 64 -5.17 -7.19 -3.05
CA ASN A 64 -5.69 -5.80 -3.04
C ASN A 64 -6.15 -5.33 -1.66
N SER A 65 -6.37 -6.27 -0.73
CA SER A 65 -6.85 -6.03 0.63
C SER A 65 -5.93 -6.64 1.68
N ALA A 66 -4.74 -7.11 1.28
CA ALA A 66 -3.78 -7.73 2.19
C ALA A 66 -2.33 -7.50 1.78
N PHE A 67 -1.47 -7.24 2.75
CA PHE A 67 -0.03 -7.05 2.55
C PHE A 67 0.74 -7.42 3.83
N ILE A 68 2.02 -7.76 3.68
CA ILE A 68 2.96 -7.97 4.78
C ILE A 68 3.73 -6.67 4.97
N VAL A 69 3.93 -6.25 6.22
CA VAL A 69 4.73 -5.07 6.57
C VAL A 69 5.71 -5.42 7.69
N MET A 70 6.90 -4.82 7.67
CA MET A 70 7.89 -5.02 8.73
C MET A 70 7.42 -4.36 10.03
N GLU A 71 7.75 -4.97 11.18
CA GLU A 71 7.34 -4.48 12.52
C GLU A 71 7.66 -2.99 12.73
N GLN A 72 8.82 -2.53 12.23
CA GLN A 72 9.27 -1.13 12.35
C GLN A 72 8.34 -0.11 11.69
N HIS A 73 7.46 -0.53 10.76
CA HIS A 73 6.54 0.34 10.04
C HIS A 73 5.08 0.20 10.52
N MET A 74 4.83 -0.63 11.54
CA MET A 74 3.46 -0.88 12.02
C MET A 74 2.78 0.38 12.54
N LYS A 75 3.55 1.29 13.15
CA LYS A 75 3.01 2.54 13.69
C LYS A 75 2.43 3.44 12.57
N GLU A 76 3.08 3.50 11.42
CA GLU A 76 2.61 4.24 10.26
C GLU A 76 1.37 3.59 9.64
N ILE A 77 1.32 2.25 9.63
CA ILE A 77 0.15 1.51 9.17
C ILE A 77 -1.05 1.74 10.09
N GLU A 78 -0.87 1.60 11.41
CA GLU A 78 -1.92 1.81 12.42
C GLU A 78 -2.48 3.24 12.30
N LYS A 79 -1.60 4.24 12.26
CA LYS A 79 -2.01 5.63 12.12
C LYS A 79 -2.82 5.88 10.86
N PHE A 80 -2.45 5.26 9.73
CA PHE A 80 -3.24 5.40 8.51
C PHE A 80 -4.64 4.83 8.70
N PHE A 81 -4.78 3.63 9.27
CA PHE A 81 -6.08 3.01 9.45
C PHE A 81 -6.94 3.66 10.55
N GLU A 82 -6.33 4.28 11.56
CA GLU A 82 -7.04 5.11 12.55
C GLU A 82 -7.79 6.28 11.89
N GLU A 83 -7.26 6.89 10.82
CA GLU A 83 -7.97 7.95 10.08
C GLU A 83 -9.24 7.45 9.38
N TRP A 84 -9.38 6.13 9.23
CA TRP A 84 -10.53 5.45 8.62
C TRP A 84 -11.34 4.62 9.62
N GLU A 85 -11.15 4.87 10.92
CA GLU A 85 -11.84 4.18 12.01
C GLU A 85 -13.36 4.10 11.74
N LYS A 86 -13.96 2.93 12.01
CA LYS A 86 -15.39 2.63 11.81
C LYS A 86 -15.85 2.53 10.35
N LYS A 87 -14.98 2.80 9.38
CA LYS A 87 -15.27 2.64 7.94
C LYS A 87 -14.47 1.49 7.30
N VAL A 88 -13.37 1.12 7.94
CA VAL A 88 -12.46 0.07 7.49
C VAL A 88 -12.16 -0.83 8.68
N ASP A 89 -12.43 -2.11 8.54
CA ASP A 89 -12.01 -3.13 9.50
C ASP A 89 -10.60 -3.60 9.13
N VAL A 90 -9.75 -3.77 10.14
CA VAL A 90 -8.35 -4.18 9.95
C VAL A 90 -8.04 -5.35 10.87
N GLN A 91 -7.37 -6.35 10.33
CA GLN A 91 -6.84 -7.47 11.08
C GLN A 91 -5.34 -7.55 10.85
N THR A 92 -4.61 -7.81 11.93
CA THR A 92 -3.16 -7.97 11.89
C THR A 92 -2.78 -9.33 12.47
N ILE A 93 -1.89 -10.03 11.79
CA ILE A 93 -1.39 -11.34 12.22
C ILE A 93 0.14 -11.24 12.27
N PRO A 94 0.77 -11.40 13.44
CA PRO A 94 2.22 -11.40 13.55
C PRO A 94 2.79 -12.63 12.84
N VAL A 95 3.83 -12.42 12.05
CA VAL A 95 4.55 -13.47 11.32
C VAL A 95 6.05 -13.30 11.45
N ILE A 96 6.78 -14.40 11.29
CA ILE A 96 8.25 -14.39 11.20
C ILE A 96 8.60 -14.67 9.75
N LEU A 97 9.37 -13.78 9.14
CA LEU A 97 9.95 -13.97 7.83
C LEU A 97 11.33 -14.63 7.99
N GLU A 98 11.50 -15.77 7.34
CA GLU A 98 12.78 -16.48 7.25
C GLU A 98 13.38 -16.27 5.86
N GLY A 99 14.64 -15.83 5.80
CA GLY A 99 15.37 -15.58 4.55
C GLY A 99 15.51 -14.11 4.16
N GLU A 100 16.36 -13.84 3.18
CA GLU A 100 16.48 -12.52 2.55
C GLU A 100 15.29 -12.34 1.60
N GLY A 101 14.23 -11.69 2.10
CA GLY A 101 13.08 -11.29 1.30
C GLY A 101 13.44 -10.17 0.31
N GLU A 102 14.28 -10.45 -0.68
CA GLU A 102 14.44 -9.58 -1.84
C GLU A 102 13.37 -9.90 -2.88
N GLU A 103 12.18 -9.32 -2.72
CA GLU A 103 11.35 -9.04 -3.89
C GLU A 103 11.25 -7.52 -4.06
N LYS A 104 12.27 -6.97 -4.73
CA LYS A 104 12.08 -5.73 -5.48
C LYS A 104 10.97 -6.01 -6.48
N GLN A 105 9.73 -5.63 -6.16
CA GLN A 105 8.66 -5.55 -7.14
C GLN A 105 9.16 -4.61 -8.24
N LYS A 106 9.65 -5.20 -9.34
CA LYS A 106 9.90 -4.48 -10.58
C LYS A 106 8.55 -3.88 -10.97
N ARG A 107 8.38 -2.57 -10.75
CA ARG A 107 7.32 -1.81 -11.40
C ARG A 107 7.43 -2.13 -12.88
N ASN A 108 6.43 -2.81 -13.44
CA ASN A 108 6.21 -2.82 -14.88
C ASN A 108 6.12 -1.35 -15.28
N ARG A 109 7.23 -0.82 -15.80
CA ARG A 109 7.23 0.41 -16.59
C ARG A 109 6.43 0.03 -17.82
N GLY A 110 5.12 0.23 -17.77
CA GLY A 110 4.33 0.32 -18.98
C GLY A 110 4.99 1.41 -19.81
N GLU A 111 5.71 0.99 -20.85
CA GLU A 111 5.98 1.86 -21.98
C GLU A 111 4.62 2.35 -22.45
N VAL A 112 4.31 3.60 -22.12
CA VAL A 112 3.26 4.32 -22.81
C VAL A 112 3.88 4.71 -24.15
N ILE A 113 3.72 3.84 -25.14
CA ILE A 113 3.82 4.24 -26.54
C ILE A 113 2.66 5.22 -26.76
N LEU A 114 3.02 6.47 -27.08
CA LEU A 114 2.08 7.51 -27.49
C LEU A 114 1.45 7.18 -28.85
#